data_AF-A0A369TEB9-F1
#
_entry.id   AF-A0A369TEB9-F1
#
_cell.length_a   1.000
_cell.length_b   1.000
_cell.length_c   1.000
_cell.angle_alpha   90.00
_cell.angle_beta   90.00
_cell.angle_gamma   90.00
#
_symmetry.space_group_name_H-M   'P 1'
#
loop_
_entity.id
_entity.type
_entity.pdbx_description
1 polymer ?
#
loop_
_entity_poly.entity_id
_entity_poly.type
_entity_poly.pdbx_seq_one_letter_code
_entity_poly.pdbx_strand_id
1 'polypeptide(L)'
;MRVLLRAANVAAVAAAPTLAAGIVLGVINPAEAQTRTVRLDAVIAKGGAPINDEVKFAIWSLNDGGSKGVIARRAAAPAEVALQPGEYRIVAEYGSARRVQDIRVEDAPSQRQMINLNAGEVELSLVPRIGAPAVRAPMMWEVRRYARGEKKGATIASVKDDRPHLMLREGWYEVEVRHGNAAITHTIEVAAGQRYDYTLVMNE
;
A
#
# COMPACT_ATOMS: atom_id res chain seq x y z
N MET A 1 67.64 12.94 79.88
CA MET A 1 68.04 11.79 79.05
C MET A 1 67.28 11.88 77.73
N ARG A 2 67.97 11.68 76.60
CA ARG A 2 67.52 11.86 75.20
C ARG A 2 66.14 11.21 74.94
N VAL A 3 65.30 11.67 74.02
CA VAL A 3 65.32 11.27 72.59
C VAL A 3 64.10 11.89 71.87
N LEU A 4 64.35 12.58 70.72
CA LEU A 4 63.66 12.59 69.41
C LEU A 4 62.11 12.65 69.36
N LEU A 5 61.41 13.23 68.38
CA LEU A 5 61.62 14.20 67.29
C LEU A 5 60.23 14.29 66.59
N ARG A 6 59.93 15.45 65.99
CA ARG A 6 59.09 15.63 64.78
C ARG A 6 57.55 15.57 64.82
N ALA A 7 57.04 16.69 64.26
CA ALA A 7 55.95 16.83 63.31
C ALA A 7 54.52 16.61 63.81
N ALA A 8 53.91 17.71 64.28
CA ALA A 8 52.47 17.88 64.26
C ALA A 8 52.08 18.52 62.90
N ASN A 9 51.35 17.77 62.08
CA ASN A 9 50.50 18.35 61.03
C ASN A 9 49.39 17.36 60.68
N VAL A 10 48.29 17.89 60.13
CA VAL A 10 47.06 17.22 59.65
C VAL A 10 46.07 16.93 60.79
N ALA A 11 44.81 17.36 60.81
CA ALA A 11 43.86 17.63 59.72
C ALA A 11 42.92 18.79 60.07
N ALA A 12 42.55 19.57 59.05
CA ALA A 12 41.50 20.57 59.11
C ALA A 12 40.12 19.92 59.26
N VAL A 13 39.33 20.43 60.19
CA VAL A 13 37.88 20.22 60.29
C VAL A 13 37.24 21.21 59.33
N ALA A 14 36.61 20.74 58.25
CA ALA A 14 35.79 21.56 57.37
C ALA A 14 34.41 20.93 57.19
N ALA A 15 33.40 21.73 57.52
CA ALA A 15 31.99 21.40 57.59
C ALA A 15 31.38 20.99 56.24
N ALA A 16 30.37 20.14 56.31
CA ALA A 16 29.57 19.69 55.16
C ALA A 16 28.84 20.86 54.46
N PRO A 17 28.78 20.88 53.11
CA PRO A 17 27.82 21.72 52.41
C PRO A 17 26.45 21.00 52.33
N THR A 18 25.41 21.73 52.69
CA THR A 18 24.00 21.38 52.53
C THR A 18 23.66 21.21 51.04
N LEU A 19 23.01 20.09 50.69
CA LEU A 19 22.44 19.86 49.35
C LEU A 19 21.31 20.87 49.09
N ALA A 20 21.59 21.90 48.28
CA ALA A 20 20.54 22.67 47.64
C ALA A 20 20.01 21.85 46.44
N ALA A 21 18.80 21.32 46.58
CA ALA A 21 18.06 20.70 45.48
C ALA A 21 17.67 21.77 44.45
N GLY A 22 18.58 22.05 43.51
CA GLY A 22 18.26 22.80 42.30
C GLY A 22 17.44 21.92 41.36
N ILE A 23 16.15 22.22 41.22
CA ILE A 23 15.30 21.65 40.18
C ILE A 23 15.85 22.14 38.84
N VAL A 24 16.58 21.29 38.13
CA VAL A 24 16.75 21.47 36.68
C VAL A 24 15.38 21.17 36.08
N LEU A 25 14.61 22.23 35.78
CA LEU A 25 13.53 22.16 34.81
C LEU A 25 14.18 21.91 33.45
N GLY A 26 14.55 20.65 33.20
CA GLY A 26 14.85 20.19 31.87
C GLY A 26 13.62 20.48 31.04
N VAL A 27 13.78 21.37 30.06
CA VAL A 27 12.81 21.61 29.01
C VAL A 27 12.47 20.24 28.44
N ILE A 28 11.32 19.69 28.83
CA ILE A 28 10.64 18.74 27.98
C ILE A 28 10.38 19.53 26.71
N ASN A 29 11.17 19.28 25.67
CA ASN A 29 10.68 19.45 24.33
C ASN A 29 9.92 18.16 24.03
N PRO A 30 8.59 18.09 24.25
CA PRO A 30 7.80 17.16 23.48
C PRO A 30 7.77 17.75 22.07
N ALA A 31 8.85 17.55 21.32
CA ALA A 31 8.65 17.09 19.96
C ALA A 31 8.15 15.63 20.08
N GLU A 32 7.01 15.46 20.77
CA GLU A 32 6.03 14.48 20.41
C GLU A 32 5.82 14.75 18.95
N ALA A 33 6.37 13.87 18.14
CA ALA A 33 5.89 13.67 16.80
C ALA A 33 4.37 13.53 16.90
N GLN A 34 3.64 14.64 16.74
CA GLN A 34 2.19 14.65 16.76
C GLN A 34 1.77 13.87 15.53
N THR A 35 1.57 12.57 15.73
CA THR A 35 1.04 11.71 14.68
C THR A 35 -0.36 12.21 14.35
N ARG A 36 -0.57 12.56 13.09
CA ARG A 36 -1.84 13.03 12.54
C ARG A 36 -2.63 11.81 12.06
N THR A 37 -3.90 11.75 12.41
CA THR A 37 -4.77 10.68 11.93
C THR A 37 -5.13 10.97 10.48
N VAL A 38 -4.64 10.12 9.59
CA VAL A 38 -4.98 10.12 8.17
C VAL A 38 -5.98 8.99 7.92
N ARG A 39 -7.18 9.37 7.49
CA ARG A 39 -8.22 8.44 7.05
C ARG A 39 -8.05 8.16 5.56
N LEU A 40 -7.87 6.89 5.21
CA LEU A 40 -7.73 6.38 3.87
C LEU A 40 -9.05 5.76 3.45
N ASP A 41 -9.71 6.39 2.49
CA ASP A 41 -10.87 5.85 1.79
C ASP A 41 -10.43 5.38 0.39
N ALA A 42 -11.12 4.39 -0.19
CA ALA A 42 -10.90 3.98 -1.58
C ALA A 42 -12.21 3.94 -2.35
N VAL A 43 -12.14 4.31 -3.64
CA VAL A 43 -13.24 4.17 -4.60
C VAL A 43 -12.75 3.45 -5.86
N ILE A 44 -13.64 2.69 -6.51
CA ILE A 44 -13.33 2.02 -7.78
C ILE A 44 -13.05 3.03 -8.90
N ALA A 45 -13.88 4.07 -8.97
CA ALA A 45 -13.76 5.17 -9.92
C ALA A 45 -14.18 6.49 -9.27
N LYS A 46 -13.79 7.62 -9.88
CA LYS A 46 -14.13 8.96 -9.37
C LYS A 46 -15.65 9.12 -9.30
N GLY A 47 -16.16 9.51 -8.14
CA GLY A 47 -17.61 9.67 -7.92
C GLY A 47 -18.36 8.36 -7.68
N GLY A 48 -17.68 7.20 -7.70
CA GLY A 48 -18.27 5.92 -7.31
C GLY A 48 -18.45 5.80 -5.80
N ALA A 49 -19.16 4.74 -5.38
CA ALA A 49 -19.34 4.43 -3.97
C ALA A 49 -17.98 4.07 -3.30
N PRO A 50 -17.77 4.48 -2.04
CA PRO A 50 -16.64 3.99 -1.24
C PRO A 50 -16.65 2.47 -1.15
N ILE A 51 -15.47 1.87 -1.31
CA ILE A 51 -15.25 0.46 -1.06
C ILE A 51 -15.22 0.28 0.46
N ASN A 52 -16.06 -0.62 0.98
CA ASN A 52 -16.12 -0.95 2.40
C ASN A 52 -15.60 -2.38 2.67
N ASP A 53 -14.68 -2.83 1.82
CA ASP A 53 -14.13 -4.19 1.78
C ASP A 53 -12.61 -4.15 2.08
N GLU A 54 -11.93 -5.30 2.00
CA GLU A 54 -10.52 -5.45 2.33
C GLU A 54 -9.59 -4.84 1.25
N VAL A 55 -9.50 -3.50 1.22
CA VAL A 55 -8.46 -2.80 0.46
C VAL A 55 -7.15 -2.84 1.24
N LYS A 56 -6.10 -3.33 0.58
CA LYS A 56 -4.75 -3.39 1.16
C LYS A 56 -4.03 -2.08 0.89
N PHE A 57 -3.81 -1.30 1.93
CA PHE A 57 -3.01 -0.08 1.91
C PHE A 57 -1.61 -0.36 2.47
N ALA A 58 -0.58 -0.01 1.71
CA ALA A 58 0.81 0.01 2.17
C ALA A 58 1.36 1.44 2.05
N ILE A 59 1.80 2.00 3.18
CA ILE A 59 2.27 3.38 3.30
C ILE A 59 3.79 3.37 3.43
N TRP A 60 4.46 4.15 2.60
CA TRP A 60 5.91 4.31 2.56
C TRP A 60 6.28 5.77 2.80
N SER A 61 7.32 6.06 3.59
CA SER A 61 7.81 7.43 3.80
C SER A 61 8.78 7.86 2.70
N LEU A 62 8.68 9.11 2.24
CA LEU A 62 9.56 9.72 1.25
C LEU A 62 10.48 10.83 1.83
N ASN A 63 10.38 11.12 3.13
CA ASN A 63 10.97 12.30 3.77
C ASN A 63 12.51 12.47 3.70
N ASP A 64 13.29 11.47 3.24
CA ASP A 64 14.78 11.55 3.24
C ASP A 64 15.43 11.07 1.92
N GLY A 65 15.01 11.61 0.78
CA GLY A 65 15.69 11.37 -0.51
C GLY A 65 15.56 9.93 -1.07
N GLY A 66 14.65 9.14 -0.50
CA GLY A 66 14.35 7.76 -0.90
C GLY A 66 13.29 7.13 0.00
N SER A 67 12.66 6.04 -0.46
CA SER A 67 11.62 5.32 0.30
C SER A 67 12.20 4.65 1.54
N LYS A 68 12.10 5.30 2.71
CA LYS A 68 12.47 4.70 4.00
C LYS A 68 11.37 3.77 4.49
N GLY A 69 11.39 2.53 3.98
CA GLY A 69 10.63 1.40 4.52
C GLY A 69 9.10 1.55 4.52
N VAL A 70 8.42 0.45 4.87
CA VAL A 70 6.97 0.45 5.04
C VAL A 70 6.65 0.97 6.43
N ILE A 71 5.97 2.11 6.50
CA ILE A 71 5.56 2.76 7.76
C ILE A 71 4.34 2.06 8.34
N ALA A 72 3.40 1.67 7.49
CA ALA A 72 2.20 0.98 7.90
C ALA A 72 1.63 0.12 6.77
N ARG A 73 1.00 -1.00 7.15
CA ARG A 73 0.12 -1.76 6.28
C ARG A 73 -1.25 -1.84 6.95
N ARG A 74 -2.31 -1.68 6.17
CA ARG A 74 -3.70 -1.85 6.59
C ARG A 74 -4.43 -2.67 5.54
N ALA A 75 -5.38 -3.47 5.96
CA ALA A 75 -6.23 -4.28 5.10
C ALA A 75 -7.68 -4.02 5.50
N ALA A 76 -8.16 -2.83 5.18
CA ALA A 76 -9.49 -2.32 5.52
C ALA A 76 -9.74 -1.04 4.74
N ALA A 77 -10.97 -0.81 4.29
CA ALA A 77 -11.44 0.49 3.84
C ALA A 77 -12.76 0.84 4.56
N PRO A 78 -12.87 2.01 5.22
CA PRO A 78 -11.82 3.00 5.44
C PRO A 78 -10.76 2.50 6.44
N ALA A 79 -9.51 2.95 6.28
CA ALA A 79 -8.42 2.70 7.23
C ALA A 79 -7.94 4.00 7.88
N GLU A 80 -7.62 3.95 9.17
CA GLU A 80 -7.02 5.07 9.88
C GLU A 80 -5.55 4.76 10.21
N VAL A 81 -4.67 5.71 9.90
CA VAL A 81 -3.23 5.59 10.12
C VAL A 81 -2.70 6.88 10.73
N ALA A 82 -1.93 6.75 11.79
CA ALA A 82 -1.27 7.88 12.43
C ALA A 82 0.07 8.14 11.72
N LEU A 83 0.22 9.29 11.05
CA LEU A 83 1.39 9.67 10.26
C LEU A 83 1.93 11.02 10.73
N GLN A 84 3.25 11.20 10.73
CA GLN A 84 3.84 12.51 10.98
C GLN A 84 3.65 13.42 9.77
N PRO A 85 3.75 14.76 9.91
CA PRO A 85 3.83 15.64 8.76
C PRO A 85 5.01 15.26 7.84
N GLY A 86 4.78 15.22 6.53
CA GLY A 86 5.78 14.77 5.56
C GLY A 86 5.20 14.22 4.26
N GLU A 87 6.08 13.71 3.40
CA GLU A 87 5.73 13.09 2.12
C GLU A 87 5.66 11.56 2.25
N TYR A 88 4.59 10.98 1.73
CA TYR A 88 4.34 9.54 1.77
C TYR A 88 3.86 9.01 0.43
N ARG A 89 4.17 7.75 0.15
CA ARG A 89 3.63 6.98 -0.97
C ARG A 89 2.67 5.93 -0.45
N ILE A 90 1.41 6.01 -0.86
CA ILE A 90 0.39 5.02 -0.56
C ILE A 90 0.23 4.09 -1.76
N VAL A 91 0.36 2.80 -1.51
CA VAL A 91 0.02 1.74 -2.45
C VAL A 91 -1.31 1.14 -2.00
N ALA A 92 -2.34 1.25 -2.83
CA ALA A 92 -3.66 0.66 -2.58
C ALA A 92 -3.88 -0.50 -3.54
N GLU A 93 -4.21 -1.67 -3.00
CA GLU A 93 -4.48 -2.89 -3.75
C GLU A 93 -5.88 -3.40 -3.43
N TYR A 94 -6.65 -3.69 -4.47
CA TYR A 94 -7.99 -4.27 -4.38
C TYR A 94 -8.18 -5.28 -5.51
N GLY A 95 -8.29 -6.56 -5.16
CA GLY A 95 -8.20 -7.65 -6.14
C GLY A 95 -6.88 -7.59 -6.92
N SER A 96 -6.97 -7.54 -8.25
CA SER A 96 -5.81 -7.40 -9.16
C SER A 96 -5.48 -5.93 -9.50
N ALA A 97 -6.24 -4.95 -8.98
CA ALA A 97 -6.02 -3.54 -9.24
C ALA A 97 -5.07 -2.94 -8.18
N ARG A 98 -4.00 -2.27 -8.61
CA ARG A 98 -2.98 -1.67 -7.74
C ARG A 98 -2.72 -0.21 -8.05
N ARG A 99 -3.11 0.76 -7.20
CA ARG A 99 -2.76 2.19 -7.32
C ARG A 99 -1.51 2.52 -6.50
N VAL A 100 -0.69 3.42 -7.03
CA VAL A 100 0.31 4.16 -6.27
C VAL A 100 -0.10 5.63 -6.29
N GLN A 101 -0.12 6.27 -5.13
CA GLN A 101 -0.44 7.68 -4.98
C GLN A 101 0.50 8.30 -3.94
N ASP A 102 1.14 9.40 -4.31
CA ASP A 102 1.97 10.16 -3.39
C ASP A 102 1.11 11.24 -2.74
N ILE A 103 1.25 11.40 -1.43
CA ILE A 103 0.51 12.36 -0.62
C ILE A 103 1.48 13.17 0.25
N ARG A 104 1.08 14.39 0.57
CA ARG A 104 1.76 15.22 1.56
C ARG A 104 0.86 15.38 2.77
N VAL A 105 1.33 14.88 3.90
CA VAL A 105 0.68 15.05 5.20
C VAL A 105 1.12 16.41 5.75
N GLU A 106 0.15 17.30 5.93
CA GLU A 106 0.37 18.63 6.51
C GLU A 106 0.08 18.61 8.00
N ASP A 107 0.35 19.73 8.67
CA ASP A 107 0.14 19.87 10.10
C ASP A 107 -1.34 20.13 10.47
N ALA A 108 -2.22 19.26 9.96
CA ALA A 108 -3.66 19.28 10.23
C ALA A 108 -4.03 18.15 11.20
N PRO A 109 -4.96 18.36 12.14
CA PRO A 109 -5.32 17.37 13.17
C PRO A 109 -5.91 16.08 12.57
N SER A 110 -6.61 16.18 11.43
CA SER A 110 -7.13 15.04 10.68
C SER A 110 -7.09 15.33 9.19
N GLN A 111 -6.65 14.37 8.39
CA GLN A 111 -6.74 14.44 6.93
C GLN A 111 -7.51 13.25 6.38
N ARG A 112 -8.32 13.50 5.35
CA ARG A 112 -9.02 12.46 4.61
C ARG A 112 -8.42 12.36 3.21
N GLN A 113 -7.98 11.17 2.83
CA GLN A 113 -7.44 10.87 1.52
C GLN A 113 -8.35 9.86 0.83
N MET A 114 -8.95 10.29 -0.28
CA MET A 114 -9.80 9.43 -1.10
C MET A 114 -8.98 8.91 -2.29
N ILE A 115 -8.63 7.64 -2.23
CA ILE A 115 -7.80 6.97 -3.23
C ILE A 115 -8.71 6.41 -4.32
N ASN A 116 -8.55 6.93 -5.53
CA ASN A 116 -9.27 6.43 -6.69
C ASN A 116 -8.46 5.32 -7.37
N LEU A 117 -9.02 4.11 -7.37
CA LEU A 117 -8.40 2.96 -8.01
C LEU A 117 -8.45 3.03 -9.52
N ASN A 118 -9.27 3.89 -10.15
CA ASN A 118 -9.48 3.90 -11.60
C ASN A 118 -9.54 2.46 -12.16
N ALA A 119 -10.42 1.64 -11.60
CA ALA A 119 -10.52 0.22 -11.93
C ALA A 119 -11.90 -0.09 -12.53
N GLY A 120 -11.96 -1.11 -13.36
CA GLY A 120 -13.18 -1.70 -13.90
C GLY A 120 -13.25 -3.19 -13.55
N GLU A 121 -14.47 -3.70 -13.51
CA GLU A 121 -14.76 -5.10 -13.26
C GLU A 121 -14.80 -5.86 -14.58
N VAL A 122 -14.18 -7.03 -14.61
CA VAL A 122 -14.04 -7.87 -15.80
C VAL A 122 -14.43 -9.30 -15.45
N GLU A 123 -15.50 -9.80 -16.05
CA GLU A 123 -15.82 -11.21 -16.10
C GLU A 123 -15.34 -11.78 -17.43
N LEU A 124 -14.67 -12.93 -17.39
CA LEU A 124 -14.19 -13.61 -18.59
C LEU A 124 -14.92 -14.93 -18.78
N SER A 125 -15.21 -15.28 -20.03
CA SER A 125 -15.73 -16.60 -20.39
C SER A 125 -15.20 -17.06 -21.73
N LEU A 126 -15.21 -18.37 -21.97
CA LEU A 126 -14.78 -18.99 -23.22
C LEU A 126 -15.94 -19.76 -23.83
N VAL A 127 -16.22 -19.55 -25.11
CA VAL A 127 -17.14 -20.38 -25.90
C VAL A 127 -16.37 -21.11 -27.00
N PRO A 128 -16.72 -22.37 -27.31
CA PRO A 128 -16.08 -23.11 -28.40
C PRO A 128 -16.33 -22.48 -29.78
N ARG A 129 -17.51 -21.87 -29.97
CA ARG A 129 -17.91 -21.19 -31.20
C ARG A 129 -19.05 -20.22 -30.90
N ILE A 130 -19.32 -19.30 -31.81
CA ILE A 130 -20.44 -18.37 -31.69
C ILE A 130 -21.76 -19.15 -31.51
N GLY A 131 -22.53 -18.80 -30.49
CA GLY A 131 -23.81 -19.44 -30.15
C GLY A 131 -23.71 -20.74 -29.34
N ALA A 132 -22.51 -21.26 -29.08
CA ALA A 132 -22.34 -22.40 -28.18
C ALA A 132 -22.40 -21.98 -26.71
N PRO A 133 -22.77 -22.89 -25.78
CA PRO A 133 -22.67 -22.61 -24.36
C PRO A 133 -21.21 -22.38 -23.95
N ALA A 134 -21.01 -21.53 -22.94
CA ALA A 134 -19.70 -21.30 -22.35
C ALA A 134 -19.12 -22.59 -21.76
N VAL A 135 -17.81 -22.75 -21.87
CA VAL A 135 -17.06 -23.84 -21.25
C VAL A 135 -17.19 -23.72 -19.72
N ARG A 136 -17.71 -24.76 -19.07
CA ARG A 136 -17.92 -24.85 -17.61
C ARG A 136 -16.91 -25.77 -16.93
N ALA A 137 -15.65 -25.61 -17.33
CA ALA A 137 -14.53 -26.36 -16.79
C ALA A 137 -13.43 -25.36 -16.40
N PRO A 138 -12.62 -25.66 -15.37
CA PRO A 138 -11.57 -24.76 -14.93
C PRO A 138 -10.49 -24.62 -16.02
N MET A 139 -10.30 -23.40 -16.51
CA MET A 139 -9.31 -23.04 -17.53
C MET A 139 -8.23 -22.16 -16.92
N MET A 140 -7.02 -22.19 -17.49
CA MET A 140 -5.97 -21.27 -17.03
C MET A 140 -6.09 -19.96 -17.79
N TRP A 141 -6.40 -18.90 -17.07
CA TRP A 141 -6.46 -17.53 -17.57
C TRP A 141 -5.20 -16.78 -17.16
N GLU A 142 -4.58 -16.09 -18.10
CA GLU A 142 -3.50 -15.16 -17.85
C GLU A 142 -3.85 -13.78 -18.42
N VAL A 143 -3.84 -12.77 -17.55
CA VAL A 143 -4.10 -11.38 -17.94
C VAL A 143 -2.81 -10.59 -17.80
N ARG A 144 -2.37 -9.99 -18.91
CA ARG A 144 -1.16 -9.16 -18.97
C ARG A 144 -1.53 -7.75 -19.37
N ARG A 145 -0.78 -6.77 -18.88
CA ARG A 145 -0.84 -5.40 -19.44
C ARG A 145 -0.50 -5.49 -20.93
N TYR A 146 -1.28 -4.81 -21.76
CA TYR A 146 -0.95 -4.72 -23.17
C TYR A 146 0.40 -3.99 -23.34
N ALA A 147 1.27 -4.58 -24.15
CA ALA A 147 2.53 -3.98 -24.55
C ALA A 147 2.62 -4.05 -26.08
N ARG A 148 3.15 -2.99 -26.68
CA ARG A 148 3.27 -2.90 -28.14
C ARG A 148 4.43 -3.78 -28.63
N GLY A 149 4.23 -4.44 -29.76
CA GLY A 149 5.24 -5.25 -30.43
C GLY A 149 5.36 -6.64 -29.79
N GLU A 150 6.54 -7.26 -29.90
CA GLU A 150 6.76 -8.64 -29.41
C GLU A 150 7.01 -8.72 -27.89
N LYS A 151 7.07 -7.57 -27.20
CA LYS A 151 7.29 -7.56 -25.75
C LYS A 151 6.02 -8.01 -25.04
N LYS A 152 6.14 -9.02 -24.19
CA LYS A 152 5.08 -9.35 -23.23
C LYS A 152 5.03 -8.27 -22.15
N GLY A 153 3.83 -7.77 -21.86
CA GLY A 153 3.63 -6.88 -20.72
C GLY A 153 3.66 -7.63 -19.39
N ALA A 154 3.59 -6.87 -18.30
CA ALA A 154 3.57 -7.44 -16.96
C ALA A 154 2.30 -8.30 -16.75
N THR A 155 2.46 -9.51 -16.23
CA THR A 155 1.34 -10.34 -15.77
C THR A 155 0.68 -9.69 -14.57
N ILE A 156 -0.63 -9.50 -14.66
CA ILE A 156 -1.47 -8.84 -13.65
C ILE A 156 -2.29 -9.86 -12.87
N ALA A 157 -2.75 -10.91 -13.55
CA ALA A 157 -3.46 -12.01 -12.93
C ALA A 157 -3.15 -13.34 -13.65
N SER A 158 -3.11 -14.42 -12.86
CA SER A 158 -3.12 -15.80 -13.34
C SER A 158 -4.09 -16.57 -12.48
N VAL A 159 -5.16 -17.08 -13.07
CA VAL A 159 -6.26 -17.68 -12.30
C VAL A 159 -6.77 -18.92 -13.04
N LYS A 160 -7.08 -19.96 -12.25
CA LYS A 160 -7.66 -21.20 -12.76
C LYS A 160 -9.13 -21.22 -12.38
N ASP A 161 -10.00 -20.92 -13.33
CA ASP A 161 -11.44 -20.78 -13.13
C ASP A 161 -12.19 -21.01 -14.46
N ASP A 162 -13.48 -21.34 -14.41
CA ASP A 162 -14.33 -21.39 -15.60
C ASP A 162 -14.84 -20.00 -16.01
N ARG A 163 -14.99 -19.12 -15.02
CA ARG A 163 -15.49 -17.75 -15.18
C ARG A 163 -14.83 -16.83 -14.14
N PRO A 164 -13.60 -16.37 -14.38
CA PRO A 164 -12.92 -15.51 -13.42
C PRO A 164 -13.51 -14.10 -13.42
N HIS A 165 -13.67 -13.55 -12.22
CA HIS A 165 -14.04 -12.17 -11.97
C HIS A 165 -12.80 -11.40 -11.50
N LEU A 166 -12.43 -10.35 -12.22
CA LEU A 166 -11.19 -9.61 -12.00
C LEU A 166 -11.49 -8.12 -11.87
N MET A 167 -10.77 -7.46 -10.95
CA MET A 167 -10.73 -6.01 -10.87
C MET A 167 -9.43 -5.52 -11.52
N LEU A 168 -9.54 -4.85 -12.66
CA LEU A 168 -8.39 -4.39 -13.44
C LEU A 168 -8.37 -2.87 -13.46
N ARG A 169 -7.17 -2.27 -13.43
CA ARG A 169 -7.05 -0.83 -13.67
C ARG A 169 -7.52 -0.48 -15.07
N GLU A 170 -7.80 0.80 -15.27
CA GLU A 170 -8.04 1.32 -16.61
C GLU A 170 -6.84 1.08 -17.56
N GLY A 171 -7.18 0.79 -18.81
CA GLY A 171 -6.28 0.63 -19.94
C GLY A 171 -6.43 -0.70 -20.65
N TRP A 172 -5.39 -1.06 -21.41
CA TRP A 172 -5.41 -2.17 -22.35
C TRP A 172 -4.71 -3.40 -21.78
N TYR A 173 -5.30 -4.57 -22.04
CA TYR A 173 -4.82 -5.86 -21.54
C TYR A 173 -4.85 -6.91 -22.65
N GLU A 174 -3.90 -7.83 -22.57
CA GLU A 174 -3.92 -9.08 -23.32
C GLU A 174 -4.41 -10.19 -22.38
N VAL A 175 -5.49 -10.86 -22.76
CA VAL A 175 -6.08 -11.99 -22.05
C VAL A 175 -5.80 -13.24 -22.83
N GLU A 176 -5.11 -14.19 -22.21
CA GLU A 176 -4.83 -15.51 -22.76
C GLU A 176 -5.61 -16.55 -21.94
N VAL A 177 -6.35 -17.43 -22.60
CA VAL A 177 -7.00 -18.59 -21.98
C VAL A 177 -6.45 -19.87 -22.58
N ARG A 178 -6.03 -20.79 -21.71
CA ARG A 178 -5.58 -22.13 -22.10
C ARG A 178 -6.61 -23.18 -21.71
N HIS A 179 -7.06 -23.93 -22.70
CA HIS A 179 -7.99 -25.05 -22.55
C HIS A 179 -7.49 -26.24 -23.37
N GLY A 180 -7.07 -27.31 -22.69
CA GLY A 180 -6.37 -28.42 -23.34
C GLY A 180 -5.06 -27.95 -23.99
N ASN A 181 -4.91 -28.21 -25.29
CA ASN A 181 -3.75 -27.80 -26.08
C ASN A 181 -3.96 -26.46 -26.82
N ALA A 182 -5.14 -25.85 -26.70
CA ALA A 182 -5.44 -24.57 -27.34
C ALA A 182 -5.13 -23.41 -26.39
N ALA A 183 -4.52 -22.35 -26.93
CA ALA A 183 -4.34 -21.06 -26.27
C ALA A 183 -4.99 -19.99 -27.15
N ILE A 184 -5.92 -19.23 -26.57
CA ILE A 184 -6.63 -18.16 -27.26
C ILE A 184 -6.24 -16.85 -26.60
N THR A 185 -5.81 -15.89 -27.41
CA THR A 185 -5.38 -14.57 -26.94
C THR A 185 -6.29 -13.49 -27.52
N HIS A 186 -6.75 -12.57 -26.67
CA HIS A 186 -7.56 -11.43 -27.07
C HIS A 186 -7.11 -10.15 -26.36
N THR A 187 -7.18 -9.02 -27.05
CA THR A 187 -6.92 -7.71 -26.45
C THR A 187 -8.22 -7.10 -25.99
N ILE A 188 -8.29 -6.65 -24.74
CA ILE A 188 -9.45 -5.97 -24.17
C ILE A 188 -9.07 -4.59 -23.65
N GLU A 189 -10.06 -3.70 -23.63
CA GLU A 189 -9.96 -2.39 -22.97
C GLU A 189 -10.81 -2.39 -21.69
N VAL A 190 -10.29 -1.78 -20.63
CA VAL A 190 -11.01 -1.59 -19.38
C VAL A 190 -11.08 -0.10 -19.08
N ALA A 191 -12.28 0.43 -18.94
CA ALA A 191 -12.52 1.78 -18.42
C ALA A 191 -12.85 1.75 -16.93
N ALA A 192 -12.46 2.81 -16.22
CA ALA A 192 -12.75 2.95 -14.79
C ALA A 192 -14.26 3.01 -14.52
N GLY A 193 -14.72 2.26 -13.51
CA GLY A 193 -16.11 2.24 -13.05
C GLY A 193 -17.06 1.48 -13.96
N GLN A 194 -16.56 0.82 -15.01
CA GLN A 194 -17.35 -0.02 -15.90
C GLN A 194 -17.23 -1.49 -15.50
N ARG A 195 -18.25 -2.28 -15.83
CA ARG A 195 -18.23 -3.73 -15.78
C ARG A 195 -18.26 -4.27 -17.21
N TYR A 196 -17.41 -5.24 -17.50
CA TYR A 196 -17.31 -5.89 -18.78
C TYR A 196 -17.47 -7.40 -18.65
N ASP A 197 -18.26 -7.98 -19.54
CA ASP A 197 -18.41 -9.42 -19.70
C ASP A 197 -17.78 -9.83 -21.03
N TYR A 198 -16.50 -10.19 -21.02
CA TYR A 198 -15.79 -10.57 -22.25
C TYR A 198 -15.93 -12.08 -22.51
N THR A 199 -16.37 -12.39 -23.73
CA THR A 199 -16.45 -13.78 -24.22
C THR A 199 -15.38 -13.99 -25.28
N LEU A 200 -14.43 -14.86 -25.00
CA LEU A 200 -13.45 -15.33 -25.99
C LEU A 200 -14.07 -16.49 -26.77
N VAL A 201 -13.82 -16.54 -28.06
CA VAL A 201 -14.27 -17.63 -28.94
C VAL A 201 -13.04 -18.44 -29.35
N MET A 202 -13.11 -19.78 -29.29
CA MET A 202 -12.08 -20.61 -29.90
C MET A 202 -12.14 -20.46 -31.41
N ASN A 203 -11.08 -19.92 -32.01
CA ASN A 203 -10.95 -19.92 -33.47
C ASN A 203 -10.46 -21.31 -33.87
N GLU A 204 -11.32 -22.10 -34.52
CA GLU A 204 -10.94 -23.36 -35.19
C GLU A 204 -10.00 -23.10 -36.38
#